data_AF-A0A971YSI6-F1
#
_entry.id   AF-A0A971YSI6-F1
#
_cell.length_a   1.000
_cell.length_b   1.000
_cell.length_c   1.000
_cell.angle_alpha   90.00
_cell.angle_beta   90.00
_cell.angle_gamma   90.00
#
_symmetry.space_group_name_H-M   'P 1'
#
loop_
_entity.id
_entity.type
_entity.pdbx_description
1 polymer ?
#
loop_
_entity_poly.entity_id
_entity_poly.type
_entity_poly.pdbx_seq_one_letter_code
_entity_poly.pdbx_strand_id
1 'polypeptide(L)'
;MFLQTWRGKLAQFEGDDAVVLSVADIIAYIDELFPQSLAEEWDNVGLQVGSASSPCRTVMTCLTVTEAAAEHAAEAGVDLIISHHPL
;
A
#
# COMPACT_ATOMS: atom_id res chain seq x y z
N MET A 1 -13.65 -16.63 -19.46
CA MET A 1 -12.18 -16.62 -19.42
C MET A 1 -11.72 -15.18 -19.51
N PHE A 2 -11.76 -14.45 -18.39
CA PHE A 2 -11.34 -13.06 -18.30
C PHE A 2 -10.00 -13.04 -17.57
N LEU A 3 -8.91 -12.96 -18.33
CA LEU A 3 -7.59 -12.61 -17.81
C LEU A 3 -7.25 -11.25 -18.41
N GLN A 4 -7.73 -10.18 -17.75
CA GLN A 4 -7.08 -8.89 -17.89
C GLN A 4 -6.00 -8.83 -16.82
N THR A 5 -4.75 -9.05 -17.23
CA THR A 5 -3.59 -8.82 -16.38
C THR A 5 -3.42 -7.30 -16.26
N TRP A 6 -3.63 -6.77 -15.05
CA TRP A 6 -3.20 -5.44 -14.68
C TRP A 6 -1.66 -5.40 -14.76
N ARG A 7 -1.12 -4.91 -15.87
CA ARG A 7 0.31 -4.58 -15.99
C ARG A 7 0.48 -3.14 -15.49
N GLY A 8 0.58 -2.98 -14.18
CA GLY A 8 0.92 -1.71 -13.57
C GLY A 8 2.19 -1.15 -14.21
N LYS A 9 2.09 0.01 -14.86
CA LYS A 9 3.25 0.82 -15.19
C LYS A 9 3.70 1.42 -13.86
N LEU A 10 4.86 0.99 -13.35
CA LEU A 10 5.52 1.69 -12.25
C LEU A 10 5.70 3.15 -12.70
N ALA A 11 5.03 4.08 -12.03
CA ALA A 11 5.27 5.49 -12.27
C ALA A 11 6.66 5.82 -11.74
N GLN A 12 7.59 6.17 -12.64
CA GLN A 12 8.90 6.68 -12.27
C GLN A 12 8.81 8.21 -12.25
N PHE A 13 9.08 8.81 -11.09
CA PHE A 13 9.16 10.26 -10.92
C PHE A 13 10.66 10.64 -10.85
N GLU A 14 11.13 11.48 -11.78
CA GLU A 14 12.50 12.01 -11.80
C GLU A 14 12.54 13.43 -11.22
N GLY A 15 13.40 13.65 -10.23
CA GLY A 15 13.70 14.94 -9.61
C GLY A 15 14.76 14.81 -8.52
N ASP A 16 15.85 15.57 -8.64
CA ASP A 16 17.08 15.44 -7.82
C ASP A 16 16.97 15.96 -6.37
N ASP A 17 15.78 16.42 -5.94
CA ASP A 17 15.45 16.79 -4.55
C ASP A 17 14.21 16.00 -4.04
N ALA A 18 14.16 14.70 -4.29
CA ALA A 18 12.99 13.87 -3.97
C ALA A 18 12.74 13.81 -2.45
N VAL A 19 11.66 14.47 -1.99
CA VAL A 19 11.09 14.24 -0.67
C VAL A 19 10.67 12.78 -0.60
N VAL A 20 11.36 12.00 0.23
CA VAL A 20 11.00 10.61 0.49
C VAL A 20 9.84 10.60 1.48
N LEU A 21 8.66 10.23 1.01
CA LEU A 21 7.49 10.04 1.87
C LEU A 21 7.72 8.86 2.80
N SER A 22 7.17 8.95 4.00
CA SER A 22 7.07 7.83 4.93
C SER A 22 5.76 7.08 4.74
N VAL A 23 5.67 5.85 5.26
CA VAL A 23 4.41 5.10 5.34
C VAL A 23 3.34 5.90 6.10
N ALA A 24 3.72 6.66 7.13
CA ALA A 24 2.81 7.55 7.86
C ALA A 24 2.20 8.64 6.97
N ASP A 25 2.99 9.22 6.06
CA ASP A 25 2.49 10.24 5.12
C ASP A 25 1.45 9.64 4.16
N ILE A 26 1.68 8.41 3.70
CA ILE A 26 0.74 7.69 2.85
C ILE A 26 -0.55 7.35 3.62
N ILE A 27 -0.44 6.88 4.85
CA ILE A 27 -1.59 6.57 5.71
C ILE A 27 -2.41 7.83 5.98
N ALA A 28 -1.77 8.95 6.29
CA ALA A 28 -2.46 10.22 6.54
C ALA A 28 -3.25 10.67 5.30
N TYR A 29 -2.66 10.59 4.12
CA TYR A 29 -3.36 10.91 2.87
C TYR A 29 -4.55 9.97 2.60
N ILE A 30 -4.42 8.68 2.91
CA ILE A 30 -5.51 7.71 2.78
C ILE A 30 -6.62 8.03 3.78
N ASP A 31 -6.30 8.38 5.02
CA ASP A 31 -7.26 8.74 6.07
C ASP A 31 -8.06 10.00 5.72
N GLU A 32 -7.47 10.96 4.98
CA GLU A 32 -8.22 12.11 4.45
C GLU A 32 -9.34 11.70 3.47
N LEU A 33 -9.11 10.65 2.67
CA LEU A 33 -10.06 10.15 1.67
C LEU A 33 -11.03 9.09 2.24
N PHE A 34 -10.52 8.27 3.15
CA PHE A 34 -11.19 7.12 3.76
C PHE A 34 -10.93 7.12 5.27
N PRO A 35 -11.56 8.03 6.03
CA PRO A 35 -11.30 8.17 7.45
C PRO A 35 -11.52 6.87 8.21
N GLN A 36 -10.58 6.51 9.10
CA GLN A 36 -10.71 5.33 9.96
C GLN A 36 -11.98 5.36 10.82
N SER A 37 -12.52 6.56 11.11
CA SER A 37 -13.78 6.71 11.84
C SER A 37 -15.01 6.16 11.10
N LEU A 38 -14.87 5.81 9.80
CA LEU A 38 -15.92 5.14 9.04
C LEU A 38 -15.91 3.61 9.22
N ALA A 39 -14.83 3.05 9.77
CA ALA A 39 -14.75 1.63 10.07
C ALA A 39 -15.64 1.27 11.27
N GLU A 40 -16.18 0.06 11.27
CA GLU A 40 -16.94 -0.44 12.42
C GLU A 40 -16.01 -0.74 13.59
N GLU A 41 -16.52 -0.75 14.82
CA GLU A 41 -15.70 -0.96 16.03
C GLU A 41 -14.95 -2.32 16.03
N TRP A 42 -15.45 -3.29 15.28
CA TRP A 42 -14.87 -4.62 15.16
C TRP A 42 -13.89 -4.76 14.00
N ASP A 43 -13.72 -3.73 13.15
CA ASP A 43 -12.78 -3.76 12.04
C ASP A 43 -11.32 -3.61 12.52
N ASN A 44 -10.42 -4.36 11.89
CA ASN A 44 -8.98 -4.28 12.14
C ASN A 44 -8.30 -3.47 11.03
N VAL A 45 -8.56 -2.15 10.99
CA VAL A 45 -8.01 -1.22 9.99
C VAL A 45 -6.70 -0.57 10.43
N GLY A 46 -5.99 0.05 9.49
CA GLY A 46 -4.72 0.75 9.74
C GLY A 46 -3.50 -0.11 9.44
N LEU A 47 -2.33 0.30 9.98
CA LEU A 47 -1.07 -0.39 9.74
C LEU A 47 -1.00 -1.71 10.53
N GLN A 48 -1.09 -2.83 9.80
CA GLN A 48 -1.10 -4.18 10.40
C GLN A 48 0.32 -4.70 10.71
N VAL A 49 1.26 -4.51 9.77
CA VAL A 49 2.64 -5.02 9.87
C VAL A 49 3.60 -3.97 9.30
N GLY A 50 4.74 -3.78 9.97
CA GLY A 50 5.80 -2.87 9.50
C GLY A 50 5.98 -1.65 10.40
N SER A 51 6.56 -0.57 9.85
CA SER A 51 6.81 0.68 10.57
C SER A 51 6.25 1.87 9.80
N ALA A 52 5.54 2.75 10.49
CA ALA A 52 5.03 4.00 9.93
C ALA A 52 6.16 4.97 9.54
N SER A 53 7.35 4.85 10.15
CA SER A 53 8.51 5.67 9.82
C SER A 53 9.31 5.19 8.62
N SER A 54 8.96 4.04 8.03
CA SER A 54 9.67 3.50 6.88
C SER A 54 9.52 4.42 5.67
N PRO A 55 10.59 4.64 4.88
CA PRO A 55 10.46 5.35 3.61
C PRO A 55 9.59 4.53 2.64
N CYS A 56 8.76 5.22 1.86
CA CYS A 56 7.81 4.61 0.94
C CYS A 56 7.89 5.31 -0.42
N ARG A 57 8.35 4.59 -1.43
CA ARG A 57 8.50 5.05 -2.83
C ARG A 57 7.58 4.27 -3.76
N THR A 58 7.26 3.03 -3.41
CA THR A 58 6.42 2.13 -4.22
C THR A 58 5.27 1.57 -3.38
N VAL A 59 4.07 1.60 -3.96
CA VAL A 59 2.84 1.12 -3.32
C VAL A 59 2.16 0.10 -4.23
N MET A 60 1.72 -1.02 -3.67
CA MET A 60 0.86 -1.98 -4.34
C MET A 60 -0.49 -2.06 -3.63
N THR A 61 -1.58 -2.12 -4.39
CA THR A 61 -2.92 -2.34 -3.85
C THR A 61 -3.40 -3.75 -4.16
N CYS A 62 -4.06 -4.42 -3.22
CA CYS A 62 -4.72 -5.70 -3.47
C CYS A 62 -6.03 -5.85 -2.66
N LEU A 63 -6.83 -6.86 -2.99
CA LEU A 63 -8.02 -7.18 -2.19
C LEU A 63 -7.64 -7.93 -0.90
N THR A 64 -6.82 -8.99 -1.05
CA THR A 64 -6.34 -9.85 0.04
C THR A 64 -4.83 -10.04 -0.11
N VAL A 65 -4.10 -10.01 1.00
CA VAL A 65 -2.67 -10.37 1.03
C VAL A 65 -2.53 -11.89 1.08
N THR A 66 -2.43 -12.53 -0.08
CA THR A 66 -2.06 -13.95 -0.18
C THR A 66 -0.55 -14.12 -0.20
N GLU A 67 -0.05 -15.34 0.02
CA GLU A 67 1.38 -15.66 -0.11
C GLU A 67 1.94 -15.23 -1.47
N ALA A 68 1.26 -15.59 -2.56
CA ALA A 68 1.66 -15.18 -3.90
C ALA A 68 1.67 -13.65 -4.11
N ALA A 69 0.74 -12.91 -3.47
CA ALA A 69 0.74 -11.45 -3.54
C ALA A 69 1.90 -10.84 -2.74
N ALA A 70 2.22 -11.41 -1.58
CA ALA A 70 3.36 -11.00 -0.76
C ALA A 70 4.70 -11.29 -1.46
N GLU A 71 4.84 -12.46 -2.07
CA GLU A 71 6.00 -12.83 -2.90
C GLU A 71 6.16 -11.86 -4.07
N HIS A 72 5.07 -11.57 -4.80
CA HIS A 72 5.11 -10.62 -5.91
C HIS A 72 5.56 -9.21 -5.46
N ALA A 73 5.03 -8.74 -4.33
CA ALA A 73 5.42 -7.44 -3.76
C ALA A 73 6.91 -7.41 -3.39
N ALA A 74 7.43 -8.48 -2.78
CA ALA A 74 8.83 -8.61 -2.42
C ALA A 74 9.74 -8.64 -3.65
N GLU A 75 9.39 -9.41 -4.69
CA GLU A 75 10.14 -9.47 -5.95
C GLU A 75 10.14 -8.13 -6.71
N ALA A 76 9.03 -7.40 -6.65
CA ALA A 76 8.88 -6.10 -7.31
C ALA A 76 9.49 -4.92 -6.53
N GLY A 77 9.99 -5.15 -5.30
CA GLY A 77 10.52 -4.09 -4.44
C GLY A 77 9.45 -3.09 -4.00
N VAL A 78 8.27 -3.59 -3.62
CA VAL A 78 7.17 -2.79 -3.07
C VAL A 78 7.47 -2.43 -1.61
N ASP A 79 7.41 -1.15 -1.27
CA ASP A 79 7.64 -0.66 0.09
C ASP A 79 6.38 -0.78 0.98
N LEU A 80 5.19 -0.66 0.39
CA LEU A 80 3.91 -0.73 1.10
C LEU A 80 2.83 -1.47 0.30
N ILE A 81 2.17 -2.43 0.94
CA ILE A 81 0.95 -3.07 0.43
C ILE A 81 -0.26 -2.44 1.14
N ILE A 82 -1.27 -2.02 0.37
CA ILE A 82 -2.57 -1.60 0.87
C ILE A 82 -3.59 -2.65 0.46
N SER A 83 -4.18 -3.34 1.43
CA SER A 83 -5.24 -4.33 1.20
C SER A 83 -6.59 -3.86 1.71
N HIS A 84 -7.68 -4.34 1.10
CA HIS A 84 -9.02 -4.11 1.62
C HIS A 84 -9.33 -5.06 2.79
N HIS A 85 -9.02 -6.36 2.63
CA HIS A 85 -9.14 -7.31 3.73
C HIS A 85 -7.92 -7.16 4.66
N PRO A 86 -8.12 -7.09 5.99
CA PRO A 86 -7.03 -7.14 6.95
C PRO A 86 -6.30 -8.49 6.86
N LEU A 87 -5.03 -8.48 7.30
CA LEU A 87 -4.19 -9.67 7.33
C LEU A 87 -4.64 -10.67 8.40
#